data_AF-A0AA97E2M4-F1
#
_entry.id   AF-A0AA97E2M4-F1
#
_cell.length_a   1.000
_cell.length_b   1.000
_cell.length_c   1.000
_cell.angle_alpha   90.00
_cell.angle_beta   90.00
_cell.angle_gamma   90.00
#
_symmetry.space_group_name_H-M   'P 1'
#
loop_
_entity.id
_entity.type
_entity.pdbx_description
1 polymer ?
#
loop_
_entity_poly.entity_id
_entity_poly.type
_entity_poly.pdbx_seq_one_letter_code
_entity_poly.pdbx_strand_id
1 'polypeptide(L)'
;MNKLITMSTVLATAIGLAACASQPNSNLEQAQAQYTQLQSDPRASQLAALETEDAAAAVDRASQAYEAGEEDKVDQLAYLAKRRIELANETIALKAAENELEQSAAMRAKAQLESREQQLQSREEEIRRLQEELQAKQTERGTLVTFGDVLFDVNKSDLKPSGMRGVQQLANFLNENPERQVVVEGYTDSTGADSYNQQLSQRRAESVRRALTAAGVSMQRVQAIGYGEEYPVASNDSASSRAMNRRVEVTISNDDQQVAPRSSME
;
A
#
# COMPACT_ATOMS: atom_id res chain seq x y z
N MET A 1 28.37 -107.50 24.90
CA MET A 1 28.17 -107.08 23.49
C MET A 1 28.76 -105.69 23.32
N ASN A 2 29.74 -105.54 22.42
CA ASN A 2 30.11 -104.38 21.57
C ASN A 2 30.25 -102.96 22.19
N LYS A 3 31.19 -102.09 21.82
CA LYS A 3 32.27 -102.05 20.80
C LYS A 3 33.14 -100.80 21.09
N LEU A 4 34.43 -100.86 20.73
CA LEU A 4 35.34 -99.72 20.54
C LEU A 4 34.77 -98.72 19.52
N ILE A 5 35.05 -97.41 19.64
CA ILE A 5 35.39 -96.53 18.50
C ILE A 5 36.36 -95.39 18.92
N THR A 6 37.49 -95.38 18.23
CA THR A 6 38.56 -94.37 18.05
C THR A 6 38.11 -93.14 17.26
N MET A 7 38.75 -91.98 17.45
CA MET A 7 39.08 -90.93 16.45
C MET A 7 39.42 -89.64 17.20
N SER A 8 40.23 -88.68 16.78
CA SER A 8 41.29 -88.50 15.78
C SER A 8 41.77 -87.07 16.01
N THR A 9 43.08 -86.86 16.15
CA THR A 9 43.73 -85.55 16.26
C THR A 9 43.43 -84.66 15.04
N VAL A 10 42.94 -83.43 15.28
CA VAL A 10 42.94 -82.34 14.28
C VAL A 10 43.82 -81.22 14.84
N LEU A 11 45.00 -81.07 14.24
CA LEU A 11 45.92 -79.95 14.45
C LEU A 11 45.51 -78.83 13.48
N ALA A 12 44.96 -77.74 14.00
CA ALA A 12 44.64 -76.54 13.22
C ALA A 12 45.76 -75.52 13.39
N THR A 13 46.61 -75.38 12.38
CA THR A 13 47.61 -74.31 12.28
C THR A 13 46.91 -73.03 11.82
N ALA A 14 46.75 -72.08 12.73
CA ALA A 14 46.27 -70.73 12.43
C ALA A 14 47.43 -69.88 11.91
N ILE A 15 47.39 -69.50 10.63
CA ILE A 15 48.28 -68.49 10.05
C ILE A 15 47.64 -67.13 10.35
N GLY A 16 48.24 -66.37 11.26
CA GLY A 16 47.84 -65.00 11.57
C GLY A 16 48.21 -64.05 10.42
N LEU A 17 47.23 -63.64 9.64
CA LEU A 17 47.33 -62.45 8.79
C LEU A 17 47.28 -61.23 9.72
N ALA A 18 48.43 -60.64 10.00
CA ALA A 18 48.49 -59.31 10.59
C ALA A 18 48.02 -58.31 9.52
N ALA A 19 46.71 -58.07 9.48
CA ALA A 19 46.17 -56.92 8.80
C ALA A 19 46.66 -55.68 9.55
N CYS A 20 47.34 -54.76 8.84
CA CYS A 20 47.60 -53.41 9.32
C CYS A 20 46.25 -52.67 9.39
N ALA A 21 45.43 -53.00 10.39
CA ALA A 21 44.28 -52.19 10.74
C ALA A 21 44.81 -51.01 11.55
N SER A 22 44.98 -49.86 10.90
CA SER A 22 45.17 -48.60 11.62
C SER A 22 44.00 -48.41 12.57
N GLN A 23 44.29 -47.95 13.79
CA GLN A 23 43.29 -47.84 14.83
C GLN A 23 42.34 -46.67 14.50
N PRO A 24 41.01 -46.87 14.51
CA PRO A 24 40.06 -45.85 14.08
C PRO A 24 40.20 -44.55 14.89
N ASN A 25 40.16 -43.40 14.20
CA ASN A 25 40.18 -42.08 14.83
C ASN A 25 38.75 -41.52 14.96
N SER A 26 38.24 -41.48 16.19
CA SER A 26 36.87 -41.04 16.48
C SER A 26 36.58 -39.57 16.09
N ASN A 27 37.60 -38.70 16.09
CA ASN A 27 37.40 -37.29 15.71
C ASN A 27 37.17 -37.14 14.21
N LEU A 28 37.95 -37.87 13.41
CA LEU A 28 37.81 -37.92 11.96
C LEU A 28 36.47 -38.52 11.55
N GLU A 29 36.07 -39.66 12.15
CA GLU A 29 34.78 -40.29 11.88
C GLU A 29 33.60 -39.34 12.16
N GLN A 30 33.63 -38.62 13.29
CA GLN A 30 32.62 -37.63 13.60
C GLN A 30 32.60 -36.48 12.59
N ALA A 31 33.76 -35.99 12.15
CA ALA A 31 33.84 -34.92 11.15
C ALA A 31 33.25 -35.37 9.79
N GLN A 32 33.57 -36.60 9.36
CA GLN A 32 33.01 -37.18 8.13
C GLN A 32 31.49 -37.38 8.23
N ALA A 33 30.98 -37.84 9.37
CA ALA A 33 29.55 -37.99 9.60
C ALA A 33 28.83 -36.63 9.58
N GLN A 34 29.37 -35.62 10.26
CA GLN A 34 28.82 -34.25 10.26
C GLN A 34 28.85 -33.63 8.87
N TYR A 35 29.91 -33.84 8.10
CA TYR A 35 30.01 -33.35 6.73
C TYR A 35 29.00 -34.05 5.81
N THR A 36 28.81 -35.36 5.97
CA THR A 36 27.76 -36.10 5.23
C THR A 36 26.37 -35.53 5.52
N GLN A 37 26.10 -35.18 6.78
CA GLN A 37 24.86 -34.51 7.16
C GLN A 37 24.74 -33.12 6.51
N LEU A 38 25.83 -32.33 6.50
CA LEU A 38 25.86 -31.03 5.81
C LEU A 38 25.59 -31.18 4.30
N GLN A 39 26.21 -32.16 3.63
CA GLN A 39 25.98 -32.44 2.21
C GLN A 39 24.54 -32.88 1.90
N SER A 40 23.86 -33.50 2.86
CA SER A 40 22.47 -33.90 2.70
C SER A 40 21.49 -32.73 2.77
N ASP A 41 21.90 -31.57 3.30
CA ASP A 41 21.11 -30.35 3.32
C ASP A 41 21.22 -29.62 1.96
N PRO A 42 20.14 -29.51 1.17
CA PRO A 42 20.16 -28.80 -0.11
C PRO A 42 20.57 -27.33 0.03
N ARG A 43 20.38 -26.73 1.21
CA ARG A 43 20.75 -25.35 1.49
C ARG A 43 22.26 -25.14 1.58
N ALA A 44 23.04 -26.19 1.83
CA ALA A 44 24.49 -26.08 1.88
C ALA A 44 25.07 -25.57 0.55
N SER A 45 24.61 -26.11 -0.58
CA SER A 45 25.02 -25.65 -1.92
C SER A 45 24.38 -24.33 -2.35
N GLN A 46 23.20 -23.99 -1.81
CA GLN A 46 22.46 -22.78 -2.21
C GLN A 46 22.86 -21.55 -1.40
N LEU A 47 23.08 -21.71 -0.09
CA LEU A 47 23.27 -20.60 0.85
C LEU A 47 24.72 -20.52 1.34
N ALA A 48 25.42 -21.64 1.49
CA ALA A 48 26.76 -21.68 2.09
C ALA A 48 27.76 -22.47 1.22
N ALA A 49 27.73 -22.26 -0.11
CA ALA A 49 28.52 -23.05 -1.05
C ALA A 49 30.03 -22.99 -0.75
N LEU A 50 30.54 -21.80 -0.46
CA LEU A 50 31.96 -21.58 -0.15
C LEU A 50 32.36 -22.25 1.17
N GLU A 51 31.55 -22.09 2.22
CA GLU A 51 31.82 -22.67 3.53
C GLU A 51 31.70 -24.19 3.50
N THR A 52 30.82 -24.72 2.66
CA THR A 52 30.66 -26.16 2.42
C THR A 52 31.88 -26.73 1.68
N GLU A 53 32.43 -26.01 0.70
CA GLU A 53 33.67 -26.37 0.02
C GLU A 53 34.88 -26.33 0.97
N ASP A 54 34.99 -25.29 1.80
CA ASP A 54 36.02 -25.17 2.84
C ASP A 54 35.95 -26.33 3.85
N ALA A 55 34.73 -26.73 4.25
CA ALA A 55 34.49 -27.87 5.11
C ALA A 55 34.93 -29.18 4.45
N ALA A 56 34.60 -29.37 3.16
CA ALA A 56 35.04 -30.52 2.37
C ALA A 56 36.57 -30.64 2.37
N ALA A 57 37.26 -29.55 2.00
CA ALA A 57 38.71 -29.52 1.95
C ALA A 57 39.36 -29.77 3.32
N ALA A 58 38.71 -29.38 4.42
CA ALA A 58 39.21 -29.66 5.76
C ALA A 58 39.04 -31.13 6.17
N VAL A 59 37.92 -31.76 5.82
CA VAL A 59 37.69 -33.20 6.01
C VAL A 59 38.66 -34.03 5.18
N ASP A 60 38.92 -33.62 3.93
CA ASP A 60 39.86 -34.28 3.03
C ASP A 60 41.29 -34.24 3.58
N ARG A 61 41.75 -33.08 4.07
CA ARG A 61 43.07 -32.95 4.71
C ARG A 61 43.19 -33.84 5.95
N ALA A 62 42.15 -33.93 6.77
CA ALA A 62 42.15 -34.79 7.95
C ALA A 62 42.18 -36.29 7.56
N SER A 63 41.49 -36.67 6.50
CA SER A 63 41.49 -38.04 5.95
C SER A 63 42.86 -38.41 5.37
N GLN A 64 43.49 -37.51 4.62
CA GLN A 64 44.85 -37.70 4.08
C GLN A 64 45.90 -37.86 5.18
N ALA A 65 45.82 -37.09 6.27
CA ALA A 65 46.73 -37.23 7.40
C ALA A 65 46.58 -38.59 8.11
N TYR A 66 45.36 -39.11 8.20
CA TYR A 66 45.09 -40.45 8.74
C TYR A 66 45.66 -41.55 7.85
N GLU A 67 45.48 -41.45 6.53
CA GLU A 67 46.05 -42.37 5.55
C GLU A 67 47.58 -42.37 5.54
N ALA A 68 48.19 -41.21 5.78
CA ALA A 68 49.64 -41.04 5.88
C ALA A 68 50.24 -41.54 7.21
N GLY A 69 49.41 -41.95 8.18
CA GLY A 69 49.86 -42.39 9.51
C GLY A 69 50.37 -41.24 10.39
N GLU A 70 49.99 -39.99 10.10
CA GLU A 70 50.38 -38.80 10.86
C GLU A 70 49.45 -38.58 12.07
N GLU A 71 49.39 -39.56 12.99
CA GLU A 71 48.43 -39.60 14.10
C GLU A 71 48.34 -38.29 14.91
N ASP A 72 49.49 -37.65 15.18
CA ASP A 72 49.58 -36.38 15.92
C ASP A 72 48.80 -35.22 15.26
N LYS A 73 48.61 -35.26 13.93
CA LYS A 73 47.93 -34.19 13.17
C LYS A 73 46.45 -34.45 12.93
N VAL A 74 46.02 -35.72 12.96
CA VAL A 74 44.65 -36.11 12.60
C VAL A 74 43.63 -35.41 13.50
N ASP A 75 43.85 -35.40 14.82
CA ASP A 75 42.92 -34.78 15.77
C ASP A 75 42.80 -33.27 15.57
N GLN A 76 43.91 -32.58 15.33
CA GLN A 76 43.90 -31.14 15.07
C GLN A 76 43.16 -30.80 13.76
N LEU A 77 43.41 -31.56 12.69
CA LEU A 77 42.76 -31.34 11.40
C LEU A 77 41.28 -31.69 11.45
N ALA A 78 40.92 -32.78 12.14
CA ALA A 78 39.52 -33.15 12.37
C ALA A 78 38.78 -32.09 13.19
N TYR A 79 39.42 -31.49 14.20
CA TYR A 79 38.85 -30.36 14.95
C TYR A 79 38.57 -29.16 14.04
N LEU A 80 39.53 -28.78 13.19
CA LEU A 80 39.35 -27.68 12.24
C LEU A 80 38.24 -28.00 11.22
N ALA A 81 38.15 -29.25 10.76
CA ALA A 81 37.09 -29.71 9.87
C ALA A 81 35.71 -29.56 10.52
N LYS A 82 35.54 -30.02 11.76
CA LYS A 82 34.30 -29.83 12.54
C LYS A 82 33.93 -28.35 12.65
N ARG A 83 34.91 -27.47 12.92
CA ARG A 83 34.64 -26.03 13.03
C ARG A 83 34.23 -25.40 11.70
N ARG A 84 34.76 -25.87 10.57
CA ARG A 84 34.34 -25.44 9.23
C ARG A 84 32.93 -25.92 8.88
N ILE A 85 32.58 -27.15 9.24
CA ILE A 85 31.22 -27.69 9.08
C ILE A 85 30.22 -26.88 9.91
N GLU A 86 30.57 -26.54 11.15
CA GLU A 86 29.74 -25.71 12.02
C GLU A 86 29.53 -24.32 11.44
N LEU A 87 30.59 -23.67 10.93
CA LEU A 87 30.48 -22.39 10.24
C LEU A 87 29.53 -22.45 9.03
N ALA A 88 29.62 -23.51 8.22
CA ALA A 88 28.71 -23.69 7.08
C ALA A 88 27.24 -23.79 7.54
N ASN A 89 26.98 -24.54 8.62
CA ASN A 89 25.63 -24.64 9.20
C ASN A 89 25.12 -23.30 9.75
N GLU A 90 25.97 -22.52 10.42
CA GLU A 90 25.62 -21.18 10.90
C GLU A 90 25.30 -20.23 9.74
N THR A 91 26.10 -20.27 8.66
CA THR A 91 25.84 -19.47 7.45
C THR A 91 24.52 -19.85 6.78
N ILE A 92 24.19 -21.14 6.70
CA ILE A 92 22.89 -21.61 6.20
C ILE A 92 21.75 -21.04 7.04
N ALA A 93 21.85 -21.15 8.37
CA ALA A 93 20.81 -20.68 9.29
C ALA A 93 20.61 -19.16 9.18
N LEU A 94 21.71 -18.40 9.13
CA LEU A 94 21.68 -16.95 8.99
C LEU A 94 21.00 -16.53 7.69
N LYS A 95 21.47 -17.03 6.54
CA LYS A 95 20.91 -16.63 5.24
C LYS A 95 19.47 -17.10 5.06
N ALA A 96 19.10 -18.24 5.62
CA ALA A 96 17.71 -18.68 5.61
C ALA A 96 16.81 -17.72 6.39
N ALA A 97 17.25 -17.26 7.57
CA ALA A 97 16.52 -16.29 8.37
C ALA A 97 16.44 -14.90 7.70
N GLU A 98 17.51 -14.46 7.03
CA GLU A 98 17.52 -13.22 6.23
C GLU A 98 16.50 -13.29 5.09
N ASN A 99 16.50 -14.38 4.32
CA ASN A 99 15.55 -14.58 3.22
C ASN A 99 14.10 -14.61 3.72
N GLU A 100 13.83 -15.24 4.87
CA GLU A 100 12.49 -15.26 5.48
C GLU A 100 12.05 -13.85 5.91
N LEU A 101 12.95 -13.07 6.53
CA LEU A 101 12.68 -11.69 6.93
C LEU A 101 12.36 -10.81 5.71
N GLU A 102 13.12 -10.95 4.62
CA GLU A 102 12.89 -10.21 3.38
C GLU A 102 11.52 -10.56 2.77
N GLN A 103 11.18 -11.84 2.68
CA GLN A 103 9.87 -12.28 2.19
C GLN A 103 8.72 -11.78 3.07
N SER A 104 8.89 -11.81 4.39
CA SER A 104 7.91 -11.29 5.35
C SER A 104 7.71 -9.78 5.17
N ALA A 105 8.81 -9.03 5.03
CA ALA A 105 8.76 -7.59 4.77
C ALA A 105 8.07 -7.28 3.44
N ALA A 106 8.40 -8.01 2.37
CA ALA A 106 7.77 -7.87 1.06
C ALA A 106 6.26 -8.18 1.11
N MET A 107 5.86 -9.23 1.82
CA MET A 107 4.44 -9.59 2.00
C MET A 107 3.68 -8.51 2.77
N ARG A 108 4.25 -7.97 3.85
CA ARG A 108 3.66 -6.84 4.60
C ARG A 108 3.50 -5.60 3.73
N ALA A 109 4.54 -5.25 2.95
CA ALA A 109 4.49 -4.11 2.04
C ALA A 109 3.39 -4.29 0.99
N LYS A 110 3.27 -5.49 0.40
CA LYS A 110 2.21 -5.80 -0.56
C LYS A 110 0.81 -5.68 0.05
N ALA A 111 0.58 -6.24 1.23
CA ALA A 111 -0.71 -6.14 1.92
C ALA A 111 -1.09 -4.68 2.26
N GLN A 112 -0.11 -3.86 2.64
CA GLN A 112 -0.34 -2.43 2.87
C GLN A 112 -0.70 -1.68 1.59
N LEU A 113 -0.06 -1.99 0.46
CA LEU A 113 -0.38 -1.40 -0.83
C LEU A 113 -1.80 -1.77 -1.29
N GLU A 114 -2.16 -3.05 -1.22
CA GLU A 114 -3.51 -3.53 -1.57
C GLU A 114 -4.59 -2.85 -0.71
N SER A 115 -4.36 -2.72 0.61
CA SER A 115 -5.28 -2.00 1.49
C SER A 115 -5.44 -0.52 1.10
N ARG A 116 -4.33 0.13 0.72
CA ARG A 116 -4.36 1.53 0.29
C ARG A 116 -5.09 1.70 -1.04
N GLU A 117 -4.90 0.78 -1.99
CA GLU A 117 -5.62 0.78 -3.26
C GLU A 117 -7.13 0.64 -3.06
N GLN A 118 -7.57 -0.28 -2.21
CA GLN A 118 -8.99 -0.42 -1.86
C GLN A 118 -9.58 0.84 -1.20
N GLN A 119 -8.81 1.50 -0.33
CA GLN A 119 -9.21 2.77 0.28
C GLN A 119 -9.29 3.93 -0.72
N LEU A 120 -8.48 3.92 -1.78
CA LEU A 120 -8.55 4.92 -2.84
C LEU A 120 -9.75 4.68 -3.73
N GLN A 121 -9.98 3.43 -4.15
CA GLN A 121 -11.14 3.07 -4.96
C GLN A 121 -12.46 3.40 -4.26
N SER A 122 -12.61 3.05 -2.99
CA SER A 122 -13.82 3.39 -2.21
C SER A 122 -14.03 4.90 -2.10
N ARG A 123 -12.98 5.69 -1.89
CA ARG A 123 -13.05 7.16 -1.89
C ARG A 123 -13.43 7.72 -3.26
N GLU A 124 -12.88 7.18 -4.34
CA GLU A 124 -13.24 7.62 -5.69
C GLU A 124 -14.72 7.35 -5.99
N GLU A 125 -15.25 6.19 -5.58
CA GLU A 125 -16.67 5.88 -5.72
C GLU A 125 -17.56 6.80 -4.88
N GLU A 126 -17.14 7.12 -3.65
CA GLU A 126 -17.83 8.07 -2.79
C GLU A 126 -17.86 9.47 -3.42
N ILE A 127 -16.73 9.96 -3.91
CA ILE A 127 -16.63 11.23 -4.63
C ILE A 127 -17.54 11.22 -5.86
N ARG A 128 -17.56 10.13 -6.65
CA ARG A 128 -18.44 10.01 -7.81
C ARG A 128 -19.91 10.11 -7.43
N ARG A 129 -20.34 9.41 -6.37
CA ARG A 129 -21.72 9.47 -5.88
C ARG A 129 -22.09 10.87 -5.39
N LEU A 130 -21.21 11.53 -4.65
CA LEU A 130 -21.42 12.91 -4.20
C LEU A 130 -21.51 13.88 -5.39
N GLN A 131 -20.70 13.68 -6.43
CA GLN A 131 -20.77 14.47 -7.66
C GLN A 131 -22.11 14.31 -8.38
N GLU A 132 -22.62 13.07 -8.47
CA GLU A 132 -23.93 12.79 -9.06
C GLU A 132 -25.09 13.40 -8.24
N GLU A 133 -25.06 13.26 -6.91
CA GLU A 133 -26.11 13.81 -6.02
C GLU A 133 -26.17 15.34 -6.08
N LEU A 134 -25.01 16.00 -6.08
CA LEU A 134 -24.92 17.46 -6.06
C LEU A 134 -24.96 18.10 -7.46
N GLN A 135 -25.06 17.30 -8.53
CA GLN A 135 -24.84 17.77 -9.92
C GLN A 135 -23.51 18.55 -10.06
N ALA A 136 -22.51 18.16 -9.26
CA ALA A 136 -21.27 18.89 -9.16
C ALA A 136 -20.41 18.60 -10.40
N LYS A 137 -20.04 19.65 -11.14
CA LYS A 137 -19.16 19.56 -12.31
C LYS A 137 -17.77 20.06 -11.95
N GLN A 138 -16.74 19.34 -12.35
CA GLN A 138 -15.38 19.87 -12.26
C GLN A 138 -15.17 20.92 -13.36
N THR A 139 -14.68 22.09 -12.96
CA THR A 139 -14.33 23.21 -13.84
C THR A 139 -12.90 23.66 -13.53
N GLU A 140 -12.30 24.47 -14.39
CA GLU A 140 -10.95 25.02 -14.15
C GLU A 140 -10.90 25.91 -12.90
N ARG A 141 -12.05 26.50 -12.50
CA ARG A 141 -12.20 27.31 -11.28
C ARG A 141 -12.38 26.47 -10.02
N GLY A 142 -12.55 25.16 -10.17
CA GLY A 142 -12.87 24.22 -9.09
C GLY A 142 -14.19 23.48 -9.30
N THR A 143 -14.74 22.92 -8.22
CA THR A 143 -15.98 22.15 -8.27
C THR A 143 -17.19 23.09 -8.29
N LEU A 144 -17.98 23.04 -9.37
CA LEU A 144 -19.20 23.83 -9.57
C LEU A 144 -20.44 23.03 -9.18
N VAL A 145 -21.22 23.55 -8.24
CA VAL A 145 -22.53 23.02 -7.83
C VAL A 145 -23.62 23.99 -8.31
N THR A 146 -24.58 23.51 -9.10
CA THR A 146 -25.66 24.36 -9.64
C THR A 146 -26.98 24.08 -8.91
N PHE A 147 -27.52 25.11 -8.28
CA PHE A 147 -28.87 25.10 -7.70
C PHE A 147 -29.83 25.85 -8.63
N GLY A 148 -30.78 25.16 -9.23
CA GLY A 148 -31.80 25.79 -10.10
C GLY A 148 -32.88 26.57 -9.34
N ASP A 149 -34.04 26.76 -9.96
CA ASP A 149 -35.21 27.52 -9.46
C ASP A 149 -35.83 26.95 -8.16
N VAL A 150 -35.26 25.89 -7.59
CA VAL A 150 -35.70 25.22 -6.36
C VAL A 150 -35.35 25.99 -5.08
N LEU A 151 -34.46 26.99 -5.17
CA LEU A 151 -33.99 27.76 -4.02
C LEU A 151 -34.92 28.90 -3.61
N PHE A 152 -35.60 29.54 -4.55
CA PHE A 152 -36.33 30.78 -4.31
C PHE A 152 -37.70 30.76 -4.99
N ASP A 153 -38.65 31.51 -4.45
CA ASP A 153 -39.87 31.82 -5.20
C ASP A 153 -39.63 32.95 -6.22
N VAL A 154 -40.56 33.12 -7.15
CA VAL A 154 -40.51 34.16 -8.17
C VAL A 154 -40.37 35.54 -7.53
N ASN A 155 -39.41 36.34 -8.01
CA ASN A 155 -39.07 37.66 -7.45
C ASN A 155 -38.70 37.70 -5.97
N LYS A 156 -38.37 36.55 -5.36
CA LYS A 156 -37.91 36.45 -3.97
C LYS A 156 -36.44 36.08 -3.91
N SER A 157 -35.82 36.45 -2.79
CA SER A 157 -34.46 36.09 -2.40
C SER A 157 -34.40 35.30 -1.09
N ASP A 158 -35.54 34.93 -0.52
CA ASP A 158 -35.60 34.11 0.69
C ASP A 158 -35.53 32.63 0.31
N LEU A 159 -34.63 31.89 0.98
CA LEU A 159 -34.42 30.47 0.68
C LEU A 159 -35.63 29.64 1.10
N LYS A 160 -36.10 28.79 0.18
CA LYS A 160 -37.14 27.80 0.45
C LYS A 160 -36.59 26.68 1.36
N PRO A 161 -37.45 26.00 2.14
CA PRO A 161 -37.02 24.84 2.94
C PRO A 161 -36.32 23.75 2.13
N SER A 162 -36.77 23.53 0.88
CA SER A 162 -36.13 22.60 -0.06
C SER A 162 -34.70 23.01 -0.39
N GLY A 163 -34.46 24.31 -0.63
CA GLY A 163 -33.14 24.85 -0.92
C GLY A 163 -32.20 24.83 0.29
N MET A 164 -32.76 25.02 1.50
CA MET A 164 -31.98 24.98 2.73
C MET A 164 -31.28 23.62 2.94
N ARG A 165 -31.90 22.50 2.53
CA ARG A 165 -31.28 21.17 2.63
C ARG A 165 -29.99 21.05 1.80
N GLY A 166 -30.01 21.52 0.55
CA GLY A 166 -28.83 21.49 -0.31
C GLY A 166 -27.72 22.42 0.20
N VAL A 167 -28.10 23.59 0.71
CA VAL A 167 -27.14 24.50 1.36
C VAL A 167 -26.53 23.89 2.62
N GLN A 168 -27.31 23.12 3.41
CA GLN A 168 -26.80 22.43 4.59
C GLN A 168 -25.81 21.30 4.23
N GLN A 169 -26.10 20.51 3.19
CA GLN A 169 -25.16 19.49 2.70
C GLN A 169 -23.84 20.12 2.25
N LEU A 170 -23.92 21.22 1.49
CA LEU A 170 -22.74 21.99 1.09
C LEU A 170 -21.98 22.55 2.29
N ALA A 171 -22.67 23.08 3.30
CA ALA A 171 -22.04 23.60 4.51
C ALA A 171 -21.28 22.50 5.28
N ASN A 172 -21.85 21.30 5.40
CA ASN A 172 -21.19 20.17 6.04
C ASN A 172 -19.88 19.83 5.32
N PHE A 173 -19.91 19.72 3.99
CA PHE A 173 -18.72 19.50 3.17
C PHE A 173 -17.66 20.59 3.39
N LEU A 174 -18.05 21.87 3.41
CA LEU A 174 -17.12 23.00 3.61
C LEU A 174 -16.55 23.08 5.03
N ASN A 175 -17.25 22.56 6.03
CA ASN A 175 -16.76 22.46 7.40
C ASN A 175 -15.75 21.32 7.56
N GLU A 176 -15.92 20.22 6.82
CA GLU A 176 -14.96 19.11 6.76
C GLU A 176 -13.69 19.47 5.95
N ASN A 177 -13.79 20.45 5.05
CA ASN A 177 -12.71 20.93 4.19
C ASN A 177 -12.43 22.43 4.43
N PRO A 178 -11.84 22.81 5.58
CA PRO A 178 -11.73 24.21 6.03
C PRO A 178 -10.82 25.09 5.17
N GLU A 179 -9.94 24.50 4.36
CA GLU A 179 -9.03 25.19 3.45
C GLU A 179 -9.75 25.80 2.24
N ARG A 180 -10.88 25.23 1.82
CA ARG A 180 -11.57 25.58 0.57
C ARG A 180 -12.16 26.99 0.59
N GLN A 181 -11.99 27.75 -0.49
CA GLN A 181 -12.67 29.02 -0.75
C GLN A 181 -13.91 28.80 -1.63
N VAL A 182 -14.88 29.70 -1.53
CA VAL A 182 -16.19 29.55 -2.18
C VAL A 182 -16.64 30.87 -2.80
N VAL A 183 -17.10 30.79 -4.04
CA VAL A 183 -17.83 31.89 -4.71
C VAL A 183 -19.24 31.43 -5.02
N VAL A 184 -20.21 32.22 -4.58
CA VAL A 184 -21.64 32.03 -4.84
C VAL A 184 -22.07 33.05 -5.88
N GLU A 185 -22.55 32.57 -7.02
CA GLU A 185 -22.89 33.35 -8.20
C GLU A 185 -24.40 33.25 -8.47
N GLY A 186 -25.11 34.37 -8.42
CA GLY A 186 -26.55 34.43 -8.68
C GLY A 186 -26.87 34.84 -10.11
N TYR A 187 -27.90 34.22 -10.70
CA TYR A 187 -28.38 34.50 -12.04
C TYR A 187 -29.92 34.64 -12.09
N THR A 188 -30.40 35.43 -13.03
CA THR A 188 -31.81 35.59 -13.37
C THR A 188 -32.06 35.18 -14.82
N ASP A 189 -33.34 35.07 -15.20
CA ASP A 189 -33.69 35.08 -16.62
C ASP A 189 -33.74 36.52 -17.15
N SER A 190 -33.97 36.68 -18.46
CA SER A 190 -34.00 38.01 -19.11
C SER A 190 -35.33 38.75 -18.94
N THR A 191 -36.18 38.35 -17.99
CA THR A 191 -37.47 39.01 -17.75
C THR A 191 -37.30 40.12 -16.73
N GLY A 192 -37.55 41.36 -17.12
CA GLY A 192 -37.45 42.52 -16.22
C GLY A 192 -36.39 43.51 -16.71
N ALA A 193 -36.10 44.51 -15.89
CA ALA A 193 -35.04 45.46 -16.19
C ALA A 193 -33.68 44.92 -15.69
N ASP A 194 -32.61 45.13 -16.45
CA ASP A 194 -31.26 44.65 -16.15
C ASP A 194 -30.81 45.06 -14.74
N SER A 195 -31.05 46.31 -14.36
CA SER A 195 -30.70 46.83 -13.03
C SER A 195 -31.46 46.14 -11.89
N TYR A 196 -32.69 45.70 -12.14
CA TYR A 196 -33.47 44.93 -11.19
C TYR A 196 -32.95 43.48 -11.10
N ASN A 197 -32.66 42.86 -12.24
CA ASN A 197 -32.09 41.52 -12.34
C ASN A 197 -30.73 41.42 -11.64
N GLN A 198 -29.88 42.43 -11.82
CA GLN A 198 -28.60 42.56 -11.14
C GLN A 198 -28.76 42.61 -9.61
N GLN A 199 -29.68 43.43 -9.10
CA GLN A 199 -29.92 43.50 -7.67
C GLN A 199 -30.54 42.22 -7.10
N LEU A 200 -31.46 41.58 -7.85
CA LEU A 200 -32.12 40.36 -7.43
C LEU A 200 -31.15 39.18 -7.33
N SER A 201 -30.31 38.99 -8.35
CA SER A 201 -29.27 37.96 -8.35
C SER A 201 -28.28 38.15 -7.20
N GLN A 202 -27.83 39.39 -6.94
CA GLN A 202 -26.94 39.71 -5.83
C GLN A 202 -27.58 39.33 -4.47
N ARG A 203 -28.83 39.73 -4.24
CA ARG A 203 -29.55 39.38 -2.99
C ARG A 203 -29.69 37.86 -2.80
N ARG A 204 -29.90 37.12 -3.88
CA ARG A 204 -30.00 35.65 -3.86
C ARG A 204 -28.65 34.99 -3.50
N ALA A 205 -27.56 35.43 -4.12
CA ALA A 205 -26.22 34.95 -3.79
C ALA A 205 -25.89 35.24 -2.32
N GLU A 206 -26.24 36.44 -1.82
CA GLU A 206 -26.04 36.79 -0.42
C GLU A 206 -26.89 35.97 0.55
N SER A 207 -28.12 35.58 0.18
CA SER A 207 -28.94 34.69 1.00
C SER A 207 -28.29 33.32 1.18
N VAL A 208 -27.72 32.75 0.11
CA VAL A 208 -26.97 31.49 0.21
C VAL A 208 -25.73 31.67 1.08
N ARG A 209 -24.95 32.74 0.87
CA ARG A 209 -23.80 33.06 1.75
C ARG A 209 -24.21 33.14 3.22
N ARG A 210 -25.28 33.87 3.54
CA ARG A 210 -25.77 33.99 4.92
C ARG A 210 -26.16 32.64 5.52
N ALA A 211 -26.81 31.79 4.74
CA ALA A 211 -27.16 30.44 5.17
C ALA A 211 -25.94 29.56 5.43
N LEU A 212 -24.93 29.60 4.54
CA LEU A 212 -23.65 28.90 4.76
C LEU A 212 -22.94 29.39 6.03
N THR A 213 -22.90 30.71 6.26
CA THR A 213 -22.31 31.29 7.47
C THR A 213 -23.08 30.91 8.73
N ALA A 214 -24.41 30.89 8.68
CA ALA A 214 -25.24 30.43 9.80
C ALA A 214 -25.01 28.93 10.11
N ALA A 215 -24.63 28.14 9.11
CA ALA A 215 -24.25 26.73 9.24
C ALA A 215 -22.77 26.50 9.61
N GLY A 216 -22.03 27.55 9.96
CA GLY A 216 -20.66 27.46 10.53
C GLY A 216 -19.52 27.75 9.55
N VAL A 217 -19.80 28.00 8.27
CA VAL A 217 -18.75 28.34 7.29
C VAL A 217 -18.28 29.78 7.50
N SER A 218 -16.97 29.97 7.68
CA SER A 218 -16.36 31.30 7.86
C SER A 218 -16.75 32.27 6.73
N MET A 219 -17.21 33.48 7.09
CA MET A 219 -17.66 34.49 6.12
C MET A 219 -16.56 34.91 5.15
N GLN A 220 -15.30 34.92 5.61
CA GLN A 220 -14.14 35.27 4.79
C GLN A 220 -13.90 34.28 3.64
N ARG A 221 -14.41 33.04 3.77
CA ARG A 221 -14.29 31.99 2.76
C ARG A 221 -15.34 32.07 1.67
N VAL A 222 -16.38 32.90 1.84
CA VAL A 222 -17.56 32.89 0.97
C VAL A 222 -17.78 34.26 0.35
N GLN A 223 -17.51 34.37 -0.95
CA GLN A 223 -17.85 35.54 -1.75
C GLN A 223 -19.24 35.35 -2.39
N ALA A 224 -20.00 36.43 -2.52
CA ALA A 224 -21.32 36.41 -3.16
C ALA A 224 -21.38 37.49 -4.25
N ILE A 225 -21.70 37.08 -5.48
CA ILE A 225 -21.74 37.93 -6.68
C ILE A 225 -23.06 37.68 -7.43
N GLY A 226 -23.77 38.74 -7.79
CA GLY A 226 -24.88 38.68 -8.74
C GLY A 226 -24.40 39.05 -10.14
N TYR A 227 -24.85 38.31 -11.15
CA TYR A 227 -24.56 38.56 -12.56
C TYR A 227 -25.79 38.99 -13.36
N GLY A 228 -26.95 39.12 -12.71
CA GLY A 228 -28.21 39.41 -13.39
C GLY A 228 -28.50 38.34 -14.44
N GLU A 229 -28.76 38.77 -15.67
CA GLU A 229 -29.07 37.91 -16.81
C GLU A 229 -27.84 37.50 -17.65
N GLU A 230 -26.64 37.93 -17.26
CA GLU A 230 -25.41 37.54 -17.93
C GLU A 230 -25.13 36.03 -17.79
N TYR A 231 -24.31 35.50 -18.71
CA TYR A 231 -23.94 34.07 -18.75
C TYR A 231 -25.17 33.11 -18.74
N PRO A 232 -26.11 33.25 -19.71
CA PRO A 232 -27.24 32.34 -19.82
C PRO A 232 -26.77 30.92 -20.18
N VAL A 233 -27.38 29.91 -19.55
CA VAL A 233 -27.11 28.48 -19.83
C VAL A 233 -28.12 27.87 -20.80
N ALA A 234 -29.22 28.58 -21.06
CA ALA A 234 -30.23 28.25 -22.05
C ALA A 234 -30.79 29.52 -22.71
N SER A 235 -31.46 29.37 -23.85
CA SER A 235 -32.20 30.47 -24.48
C SER A 235 -33.26 31.05 -23.53
N ASN A 236 -33.59 32.35 -23.65
CA ASN A 236 -34.64 32.99 -22.87
C ASN A 236 -36.02 32.97 -23.54
N ASP A 237 -36.19 32.23 -24.65
CA ASP A 237 -37.40 32.29 -25.47
C ASP A 237 -38.62 31.59 -24.84
N SER A 238 -38.38 30.53 -24.06
CA SER A 238 -39.45 29.73 -23.44
C SER A 238 -39.42 29.82 -21.92
N ALA A 239 -40.58 29.58 -21.27
CA ALA A 239 -40.67 29.59 -19.81
C ALA A 239 -39.78 28.51 -19.15
N SER A 240 -39.67 27.33 -19.79
CA SER A 240 -38.80 26.25 -19.30
C SER A 240 -37.32 26.59 -19.46
N SER A 241 -36.93 27.19 -20.58
CA SER A 241 -35.53 27.61 -20.80
C SER A 241 -35.13 28.77 -19.88
N ARG A 242 -36.03 29.75 -19.63
CA ARG A 242 -35.83 30.80 -18.62
C ARG A 242 -35.66 30.24 -17.22
N ALA A 243 -36.39 29.17 -16.87
CA ALA A 243 -36.23 28.53 -15.57
C ALA A 243 -34.83 27.96 -15.33
N MET A 244 -34.11 27.55 -16.39
CA MET A 244 -32.72 27.10 -16.27
C MET A 244 -31.76 28.27 -15.98
N ASN A 245 -32.06 29.47 -16.46
CA ASN A 245 -31.25 30.67 -16.21
C ASN A 245 -31.47 31.24 -14.79
N ARG A 246 -32.63 30.99 -14.16
CA ARG A 246 -32.88 31.29 -12.74
C ARG A 246 -32.16 30.27 -11.83
N ARG A 247 -30.87 30.50 -11.59
CA ARG A 247 -30.02 29.59 -10.82
C ARG A 247 -29.06 30.34 -9.89
N VAL A 248 -28.54 29.61 -8.91
CA VAL A 248 -27.35 29.99 -8.16
C VAL A 248 -26.30 28.92 -8.38
N GLU A 249 -25.11 29.35 -8.73
CA GLU A 249 -23.96 28.49 -8.92
C GLU A 249 -22.98 28.71 -7.78
N VAL A 250 -22.47 27.63 -7.22
CA VAL A 250 -21.48 27.69 -6.15
C VAL A 250 -20.22 26.99 -6.63
N THR A 251 -19.14 27.75 -6.74
CA THR A 251 -17.83 27.21 -7.11
C THR A 251 -16.97 27.09 -5.87
N ILE A 252 -16.43 25.90 -5.64
CA ILE A 252 -15.57 25.54 -4.53
C ILE A 252 -14.15 25.36 -5.08
N SER A 253 -13.16 26.05 -4.52
CA SER A 253 -11.77 25.96 -4.96
C SER A 253 -11.21 24.54 -4.81
N ASN A 254 -10.16 24.21 -5.56
CA ASN A 254 -9.45 22.93 -5.41
C ASN A 254 -8.48 22.93 -4.22
N ASP A 255 -8.08 24.11 -3.77
CA ASP A 255 -7.07 24.38 -2.74
C ASP A 255 -7.49 25.58 -1.87
N ASP A 256 -6.53 26.26 -1.23
CA ASP A 256 -6.77 27.44 -0.39
C ASP A 256 -6.83 28.76 -1.17
N GLN A 257 -6.68 28.72 -2.51
CA GLN A 257 -6.71 29.93 -3.33
C GLN A 257 -8.14 30.42 -3.55
N GLN A 258 -8.26 31.74 -3.73
CA GLN A 258 -9.53 32.33 -4.12
C GLN A 258 -9.94 31.80 -5.50
N VAL A 259 -11.22 31.41 -5.60
CA VAL A 259 -11.82 31.05 -6.88
C VAL A 259 -11.77 32.26 -7.81
N ALA A 260 -11.19 32.08 -8.99
CA ALA A 260 -11.10 33.14 -9.99
C ALA A 260 -12.50 33.65 -10.38
N PRO A 261 -12.69 34.95 -10.68
CA PRO A 261 -13.97 35.46 -11.18
C PRO A 261 -14.39 34.79 -12.48
N ARG A 262 -15.70 34.66 -12.74
CA ARG A 262 -16.18 34.11 -14.03
C ARG A 262 -15.69 34.91 -15.24
N SER A 263 -15.58 36.23 -15.10
CA SER A 263 -15.12 37.14 -16.14
C SER A 263 -13.66 36.96 -16.54
N SER A 264 -12.85 36.19 -15.79
CA SER A 264 -11.46 35.93 -16.16
C SER A 264 -11.27 34.67 -17.02
N MET A 265 -12.35 34.02 -17.44
CA MET A 265 -12.32 32.83 -18.30
C MET A 265 -12.63 33.11 -19.78
N GLU A 266 -12.76 34.39 -20.17
CA GLU A 266 -12.98 34.83 -21.56
C GLU A 266 -11.67 35.07 -22.32
#